data_AF-A0ABD2IEV4-F1
#
_entry.id   AF-A0ABD2IEV4-F1
#
_cell.length_a   1.000
_cell.length_b   1.000
_cell.length_c   1.000
_cell.angle_alpha   90.00
_cell.angle_beta   90.00
_cell.angle_gamma   90.00
#
_symmetry.space_group_name_H-M   'P 1'
#
loop_
_entity.id
_entity.type
_entity.pdbx_description
1 polymer ?
#
loop_
_entity_poly.entity_id
_entity_poly.type
_entity_poly.pdbx_seq_one_letter_code
_entity_poly.pdbx_strand_id
1 'polypeptide(L)'
;MSPPDFLINVVLPGASSLLCSGPALPRRAVGVENQHSASSSSGTLVGTEIDIVRLLLSHGAIVEQTDFTGMRFALMGAALANRLEVCRLLVDEWAADVSQEAIDGTTALIGASGEGHVDVATFLIERGANLYHTDMDGYDSLMCAVKKGKTEMARHLVAIGASTDQIGIDGKRARELAEESEIAEFRQPNEHQQRM
;
A
#
# COMPACT_ATOMS: atom_id res chain seq x y z
N MET A 1 -15.31 -18.40 -13.68
CA MET A 1 -14.21 -18.18 -12.72
C MET A 1 -13.23 -17.28 -13.42
N SER A 2 -13.05 -16.05 -12.96
CA SER A 2 -11.99 -15.16 -13.47
C SER A 2 -10.62 -15.79 -13.20
N PRO A 3 -9.57 -15.47 -13.97
CA PRO A 3 -8.21 -15.67 -13.47
C PRO A 3 -8.05 -14.91 -12.16
N PRO A 4 -7.15 -15.32 -11.26
CA PRO A 4 -6.82 -14.49 -10.12
C PRO A 4 -6.14 -13.22 -10.63
N ASP A 5 -6.74 -12.05 -10.41
CA ASP A 5 -6.17 -10.71 -10.68
C ASP A 5 -4.95 -10.38 -9.77
N PHE A 6 -4.31 -11.44 -9.24
CA PHE A 6 -3.11 -11.51 -8.42
C PHE A 6 -1.84 -11.75 -9.21
N LEU A 7 -1.93 -12.09 -10.50
CA LEU A 7 -0.77 -12.07 -11.40
C LEU A 7 -0.51 -10.62 -11.84
N ILE A 8 -0.11 -9.83 -10.84
CA ILE A 8 0.97 -8.83 -10.87
C ILE A 8 1.26 -8.26 -12.27
N ASN A 9 1.03 -6.95 -12.45
CA ASN A 9 1.37 -6.19 -13.66
C ASN A 9 2.88 -5.97 -13.86
N VAL A 10 3.70 -6.95 -13.49
CA VAL A 10 5.04 -7.14 -14.05
C VAL A 10 4.84 -7.58 -15.49
N VAL A 11 4.92 -6.62 -16.40
CA VAL A 11 5.02 -6.90 -17.83
C VAL A 11 6.49 -7.06 -18.14
N LEU A 12 6.91 -8.27 -18.54
CA LEU A 12 8.28 -8.50 -19.02
C LEU A 12 8.59 -7.49 -20.15
N PRO A 13 9.68 -6.70 -20.06
CA PRO A 13 9.96 -5.63 -21.00
C PRO A 13 10.37 -6.16 -22.38
N GLY A 14 9.36 -6.48 -23.20
CA GLY A 14 9.53 -7.03 -24.56
C GLY A 14 8.27 -7.13 -25.41
N ALA A 15 7.07 -6.88 -24.86
CA ALA A 15 5.81 -7.07 -25.58
C ALA A 15 5.39 -5.93 -26.53
N SER A 16 5.95 -4.72 -26.40
CA SER A 16 5.61 -3.58 -27.28
C SER A 16 6.68 -2.49 -27.33
N SER A 17 7.07 -2.16 -28.56
CA SER A 17 7.68 -0.89 -29.01
C SER A 17 9.07 -0.50 -28.51
N LEU A 18 9.95 -0.27 -29.49
CA LEU A 18 11.24 0.42 -29.36
C LEU A 18 11.05 1.92 -29.07
N LEU A 19 12.17 2.61 -28.76
CA LEU A 19 12.35 4.07 -28.65
C LEU A 19 11.91 4.74 -27.34
N CYS A 20 12.85 4.78 -26.38
CA CYS A 20 13.27 6.08 -25.86
C CYS A 20 14.76 6.07 -25.50
N SER A 21 15.39 7.25 -25.51
CA SER A 21 16.82 7.43 -25.20
C SER A 21 16.96 8.33 -23.98
N GLY A 22 17.54 7.80 -22.91
CA GLY A 22 17.69 8.45 -21.62
C GLY A 22 18.70 7.68 -20.74
N PRO A 23 19.28 8.31 -19.71
CA PRO A 23 20.42 7.75 -19.00
C PRO A 23 20.05 6.53 -18.17
N ALA A 24 20.83 5.45 -18.31
CA ALA A 24 20.71 4.27 -17.48
C ALA A 24 21.43 4.46 -16.13
N LEU A 25 20.78 4.09 -15.03
CA LEU A 25 21.35 3.65 -13.74
C LEU A 25 20.19 3.20 -12.82
N PRO A 26 20.37 2.26 -11.87
CA PRO A 26 21.40 1.23 -11.76
C PRO A 26 20.82 -0.17 -11.99
N ARG A 27 21.45 -0.99 -12.85
CA ARG A 27 21.29 -2.45 -12.75
C ARG A 27 21.99 -2.93 -11.47
N ARG A 28 21.29 -2.95 -10.33
CA ARG A 28 21.74 -3.69 -9.16
C ARG A 28 21.58 -5.18 -9.46
N ALA A 29 22.65 -5.78 -9.99
CA ALA A 29 22.70 -7.23 -10.17
C ALA A 29 22.65 -7.89 -8.78
N VAL A 30 21.46 -8.35 -8.40
CA VAL A 30 21.32 -9.31 -7.30
C VAL A 30 22.03 -10.57 -7.74
N GLY A 31 23.20 -10.83 -7.17
CA GLY A 31 23.89 -12.10 -7.32
C GLY A 31 23.06 -13.17 -6.61
N VAL A 32 22.16 -13.84 -7.35
CA VAL A 32 21.39 -14.96 -6.82
C VAL A 32 22.32 -16.17 -6.71
N GLU A 33 23.10 -16.19 -5.63
CA GLU A 33 23.89 -17.34 -5.22
C GLU A 33 22.93 -18.45 -4.79
N ASN A 34 22.52 -19.29 -5.75
CA ASN A 34 21.65 -20.44 -5.54
C ASN A 34 22.31 -21.46 -4.59
N GLN A 35 22.14 -21.25 -3.28
CA GLN A 35 22.82 -21.99 -2.20
C GLN A 35 21.83 -22.40 -1.10
N HIS A 36 21.04 -23.44 -1.40
CA HIS A 36 20.20 -24.18 -0.44
C HIS A 36 18.97 -23.39 0.10
N SER A 37 17.85 -24.02 0.45
CA SER A 37 17.52 -25.45 0.52
C SER A 37 16.14 -25.78 -0.06
N ALA A 38 16.00 -26.94 -0.70
CA ALA A 38 14.70 -27.49 -1.09
C ALA A 38 13.94 -28.05 0.13
N SER A 39 13.42 -27.15 0.97
CA SER A 39 12.60 -27.49 2.15
C SER A 39 11.15 -27.77 1.76
N SER A 40 10.93 -28.85 1.00
CA SER A 40 9.59 -29.26 0.54
C SER A 40 8.73 -29.79 1.69
N SER A 41 7.93 -28.91 2.32
CA SER A 41 6.94 -29.33 3.32
C SER A 41 5.67 -28.45 3.36
N SER A 42 4.54 -29.07 3.01
CA SER A 42 3.17 -28.71 3.45
C SER A 42 2.58 -27.35 3.08
N GLY A 43 2.04 -27.25 1.86
CA GLY A 43 0.58 -27.12 1.71
C GLY A 43 -0.12 -25.81 2.12
N THR A 44 0.57 -24.68 2.24
CA THR A 44 -0.04 -23.34 2.40
C THR A 44 0.08 -22.51 1.14
N LEU A 45 -1.03 -21.95 0.62
CA LEU A 45 -1.04 -21.16 -0.63
C LEU A 45 -0.08 -19.96 -0.60
N VAL A 46 0.18 -19.39 0.59
CA VAL A 46 1.06 -18.25 0.81
C VAL A 46 2.46 -18.46 0.20
N GLY A 47 3.03 -19.66 0.33
CA GLY A 47 4.33 -19.97 -0.26
C GLY A 47 4.31 -19.87 -1.79
N THR A 48 3.30 -20.48 -2.43
CA THR A 48 3.20 -20.51 -3.90
C THR A 48 3.04 -19.13 -4.52
N GLU A 49 2.41 -18.16 -3.83
CA GLU A 49 2.34 -16.78 -4.34
C GLU A 49 3.72 -16.12 -4.26
N ILE A 50 4.37 -16.17 -3.09
CA ILE A 50 5.70 -15.59 -2.86
C ILE A 50 6.70 -16.15 -3.89
N ASP A 51 6.68 -17.45 -4.15
CA ASP A 51 7.52 -18.11 -5.16
C ASP A 51 7.26 -17.58 -6.58
N ILE A 52 6.00 -17.30 -6.94
CA ILE A 52 5.65 -16.67 -8.22
C ILE A 52 6.17 -15.23 -8.29
N VAL A 53 6.05 -14.44 -7.20
CA VAL A 53 6.61 -13.08 -7.15
C VAL A 53 8.12 -13.11 -7.34
N ARG A 54 8.83 -14.00 -6.61
CA ARG A 54 10.30 -14.22 -6.76
C ARG A 54 10.68 -14.60 -8.18
N LEU A 55 9.92 -15.50 -8.80
CA LEU A 55 10.17 -15.97 -10.16
C LEU A 55 10.00 -14.84 -11.18
N LEU A 56 8.91 -14.07 -11.11
CA LEU A 56 8.67 -12.93 -12.00
C LEU A 56 9.77 -11.87 -11.85
N LEU A 57 10.11 -11.51 -10.61
CA LEU A 57 11.14 -10.51 -10.31
C LEU A 57 12.51 -10.93 -10.85
N SER A 58 12.95 -12.17 -10.58
CA SER A 58 14.22 -12.71 -11.08
C SER A 58 14.33 -12.79 -12.61
N HIS A 59 13.21 -12.79 -13.34
CA HIS A 59 13.17 -12.80 -14.81
C HIS A 59 13.21 -11.39 -15.44
N GLY A 60 13.52 -10.34 -14.66
CA GLY A 60 13.70 -8.99 -15.18
C GLY A 60 12.42 -8.14 -15.15
N ALA A 61 11.63 -8.31 -14.09
CA ALA A 61 10.51 -7.46 -13.78
C ALA A 61 10.88 -5.98 -13.57
N ILE A 62 9.86 -5.13 -13.60
CA ILE A 62 9.91 -3.78 -13.09
C ILE A 62 8.95 -3.71 -11.89
N VAL A 63 9.47 -3.43 -10.69
CA VAL A 63 8.72 -3.40 -9.43
C VAL A 63 7.73 -2.22 -9.41
N GLU A 64 8.24 -1.05 -9.77
CA GLU A 64 7.54 0.23 -9.83
C GLU A 64 6.58 0.35 -11.04
N GLN A 65 6.34 -0.74 -11.77
CA GLN A 65 5.50 -0.72 -12.96
C GLN A 65 4.02 -0.59 -12.57
N THR A 66 3.41 0.51 -12.99
CA THR A 66 1.96 0.69 -12.93
C THR A 66 1.25 -0.13 -13.99
N ASP A 67 -0.01 -0.46 -13.72
CA ASP A 67 -0.96 -1.00 -14.68
C ASP A 67 -1.32 0.03 -15.77
N PHE A 68 -2.12 -0.41 -16.75
CA PHE A 68 -2.55 0.44 -17.87
C PHE A 68 -3.42 1.66 -17.46
N THR A 69 -3.98 1.68 -16.25
CA THR A 69 -4.69 2.85 -15.72
C THR A 69 -3.78 3.82 -14.94
N GLY A 70 -2.55 3.41 -14.60
CA GLY A 70 -1.65 4.19 -13.74
C GLY A 70 -2.05 4.18 -12.26
N MET A 71 -3.01 3.35 -11.85
CA MET A 71 -3.60 3.33 -10.50
C MET A 71 -2.96 2.28 -9.58
N ARG A 72 -2.25 1.27 -10.13
CA ARG A 72 -1.74 0.12 -9.37
C ARG A 72 -0.37 -0.33 -9.83
N PHE A 73 0.64 -0.09 -9.00
CA PHE A 73 1.95 -0.74 -9.03
C PHE A 73 1.99 -1.99 -8.13
N ALA A 74 3.08 -2.75 -8.14
CA ALA A 74 3.16 -4.05 -7.44
C ALA A 74 2.91 -3.93 -5.93
N LEU A 75 3.53 -2.94 -5.26
CA LEU A 75 3.38 -2.71 -3.83
C LEU A 75 1.96 -2.21 -3.47
N MET A 76 1.36 -1.34 -4.28
CA MET A 76 -0.06 -0.94 -4.14
C MET A 76 -1.00 -2.15 -4.23
N GLY A 77 -0.81 -3.03 -5.21
CA GLY A 77 -1.63 -4.23 -5.42
C GLY A 77 -1.52 -5.24 -4.26
N ALA A 78 -0.32 -5.38 -3.68
CA ALA A 78 -0.10 -6.16 -2.47
C ALA A 78 -0.76 -5.50 -1.25
N ALA A 79 -0.64 -4.18 -1.11
CA ALA A 79 -1.12 -3.43 0.03
C ALA A 79 -2.65 -3.39 0.13
N LEU A 80 -3.35 -3.09 -0.97
CA LEU A 80 -4.82 -3.07 -1.05
C LEU A 80 -5.49 -4.40 -0.66
N ALA A 81 -4.76 -5.51 -0.69
CA ALA A 81 -5.27 -6.85 -0.48
C ALA A 81 -4.60 -7.61 0.68
N ASN A 82 -4.04 -6.87 1.64
CA ASN A 82 -3.45 -7.40 2.87
C ASN A 82 -2.31 -8.42 2.68
N ARG A 83 -1.53 -8.31 1.59
CA ARG A 83 -0.47 -9.28 1.27
C ARG A 83 0.86 -8.93 1.96
N LEU A 84 0.86 -8.90 3.30
CA LEU A 84 2.00 -8.45 4.11
C LEU A 84 3.36 -9.05 3.67
N GLU A 85 3.43 -10.36 3.44
CA GLU A 85 4.68 -11.02 3.03
C GLU A 85 5.15 -10.65 1.61
N VAL A 86 4.23 -10.25 0.72
CA VAL A 86 4.57 -9.69 -0.59
C VAL A 86 5.03 -8.23 -0.45
N CYS A 87 4.40 -7.44 0.42
CA CYS A 87 4.89 -6.09 0.76
C CYS A 87 6.31 -6.15 1.35
N ARG A 88 6.58 -7.08 2.27
CA ARG A 88 7.92 -7.37 2.80
C ARG A 88 8.91 -7.69 1.68
N LEU A 89 8.59 -8.65 0.81
CA LEU A 89 9.48 -9.04 -0.28
C LEU A 89 9.83 -7.86 -1.20
N LEU A 90 8.82 -7.09 -1.61
CA LEU A 90 9.00 -5.97 -2.54
C LEU A 90 9.87 -4.86 -1.93
N VAL A 91 9.66 -4.49 -0.67
CA VAL A 91 10.41 -3.41 -0.01
C VAL A 91 11.76 -3.88 0.53
N ASP A 92 11.84 -5.06 1.17
CA ASP A 92 13.05 -5.54 1.87
C ASP A 92 14.11 -6.08 0.91
N GLU A 93 13.69 -6.87 -0.09
CA GLU A 93 14.61 -7.58 -0.98
C GLU A 93 14.79 -6.87 -2.32
N TRP A 94 13.73 -6.21 -2.80
CA TRP A 94 13.69 -5.56 -4.12
C TRP A 94 13.67 -4.03 -4.07
N ALA A 95 13.67 -3.43 -2.87
CA ALA A 95 13.76 -1.99 -2.65
C ALA A 95 12.69 -1.17 -3.40
N ALA A 96 11.44 -1.66 -3.40
CA ALA A 96 10.27 -0.94 -3.88
C ALA A 96 10.09 0.41 -3.17
N ASP A 97 9.64 1.44 -3.88
CA ASP A 97 9.45 2.77 -3.28
C ASP A 97 8.12 2.81 -2.50
N VAL A 98 8.23 2.92 -1.17
CA VAL A 98 7.06 3.08 -0.28
C VAL A 98 6.36 4.43 -0.45
N SER A 99 7.00 5.38 -1.13
CA SER A 99 6.45 6.68 -1.50
C SER A 99 5.96 6.74 -2.96
N GLN A 100 5.97 5.64 -3.71
CA GLN A 100 5.36 5.63 -5.05
C GLN A 100 3.88 6.02 -4.98
N GLU A 101 3.49 6.97 -5.83
CA GLU A 101 2.13 7.45 -6.01
C GLU A 101 1.49 6.86 -7.27
N ALA A 102 0.19 6.58 -7.20
CA ALA A 102 -0.66 6.37 -8.37
C ALA A 102 -1.04 7.72 -9.03
N ILE A 103 -1.69 7.67 -10.21
CA ILE A 103 -2.10 8.88 -10.95
C ILE A 103 -3.04 9.82 -10.15
N ASP A 104 -3.76 9.28 -9.17
CA ASP A 104 -4.63 10.01 -8.23
C ASP A 104 -3.92 10.47 -6.95
N GLY A 105 -2.59 10.34 -6.86
CA GLY A 105 -1.80 10.64 -5.65
C GLY A 105 -1.90 9.58 -4.55
N THR A 106 -2.66 8.50 -4.76
CA THR A 106 -2.81 7.44 -3.75
C THR A 106 -1.49 6.66 -3.61
N THR A 107 -0.94 6.63 -2.40
CA THR A 107 0.22 5.78 -2.03
C THR A 107 -0.24 4.43 -1.48
N ALA A 108 0.67 3.45 -1.42
CA ALA A 108 0.37 2.14 -0.84
C ALA A 108 -0.17 2.21 0.60
N LEU A 109 0.24 3.23 1.37
CA LEU A 109 -0.26 3.46 2.74
C LEU A 109 -1.71 3.97 2.75
N ILE A 110 -2.07 4.92 1.87
CA ILE A 110 -3.47 5.39 1.73
C ILE A 110 -4.36 4.23 1.29
N GLY A 111 -3.90 3.41 0.33
CA GLY A 111 -4.61 2.21 -0.13
C GLY A 111 -4.85 1.19 0.99
N ALA A 112 -3.81 0.82 1.75
CA ALA A 112 -3.93 -0.05 2.91
C ALA A 112 -4.87 0.53 3.99
N SER A 113 -4.80 1.84 4.23
CA SER A 113 -5.61 2.53 5.23
C SER A 113 -7.09 2.60 4.85
N GLY A 114 -7.38 2.89 3.58
CA GLY A 114 -8.74 2.91 3.02
C GLY A 114 -9.41 1.52 3.00
N GLU A 115 -8.63 0.43 2.98
CA GLU A 115 -9.16 -0.93 3.16
C GLU A 115 -9.06 -1.48 4.58
N GLY A 116 -8.32 -0.82 5.48
CA GLY A 116 -8.25 -1.15 6.91
C GLY A 116 -7.19 -2.20 7.28
N HIS A 117 -6.18 -2.41 6.43
CA HIS A 117 -5.15 -3.44 6.59
C HIS A 117 -4.03 -2.98 7.53
N VAL A 118 -4.30 -3.03 8.84
CA VAL A 118 -3.43 -2.51 9.91
C VAL A 118 -2.00 -3.05 9.82
N ASP A 119 -1.80 -4.36 9.66
CA ASP A 119 -0.47 -4.98 9.67
C ASP A 119 0.40 -4.50 8.49
N VAL A 120 -0.21 -4.35 7.30
CA VAL A 120 0.44 -3.81 6.10
C VAL A 120 0.78 -2.33 6.28
N ALA A 121 -0.14 -1.53 6.83
CA ALA A 121 0.10 -0.13 7.04
C ALA A 121 1.21 0.11 8.07
N THR A 122 1.20 -0.63 9.19
CA THR A 122 2.26 -0.63 10.20
C THR A 122 3.62 -0.88 9.54
N PHE A 123 3.71 -1.93 8.72
CA PHE A 123 4.94 -2.26 7.99
C PHE A 123 5.38 -1.14 7.02
N LEU A 124 4.47 -0.53 6.27
CA LEU A 124 4.80 0.58 5.37
C LEU A 124 5.33 1.81 6.14
N ILE A 125 4.73 2.11 7.29
CA ILE A 125 5.16 3.20 8.20
C ILE A 125 6.53 2.89 8.82
N GLU A 126 6.78 1.66 9.27
CA GLU A 126 8.10 1.20 9.74
C GLU A 126 9.20 1.38 8.67
N ARG A 127 8.82 1.39 7.38
CA ARG A 127 9.72 1.60 6.24
C ARG A 127 9.71 3.02 5.67
N GLY A 128 9.09 3.97 6.38
CA GLY A 128 9.19 5.40 6.10
C GLY A 128 8.12 5.95 5.16
N ALA A 129 7.01 5.23 4.91
CA ALA A 129 5.87 5.77 4.20
C ALA A 129 5.32 7.03 4.92
N ASN A 130 5.09 8.11 4.17
CA ASN A 130 4.66 9.39 4.74
C ASN A 130 3.20 9.33 5.23
N LEU A 131 3.02 9.29 6.55
CA LEU A 131 1.74 9.28 7.25
C LEU A 131 0.83 10.47 6.90
N TYR A 132 1.42 11.63 6.59
CA TYR A 132 0.72 12.88 6.29
C TYR A 132 0.58 13.15 4.79
N HIS A 133 0.96 12.19 3.93
CA HIS A 133 0.72 12.27 2.49
C HIS A 133 -0.77 12.29 2.19
N THR A 134 -1.17 13.06 1.18
CA THR A 134 -2.55 13.22 0.74
C THR A 134 -2.73 12.82 -0.71
N ASP A 135 -3.85 12.18 -1.03
CA ASP A 135 -4.27 11.97 -2.42
C ASP A 135 -4.67 13.30 -3.12
N MET A 136 -5.08 13.22 -4.39
CA MET A 136 -5.51 14.39 -5.18
C MET A 136 -6.86 15.02 -4.72
N ASP A 137 -7.63 14.37 -3.85
CA ASP A 137 -8.78 14.98 -3.15
C ASP A 137 -8.33 15.67 -1.84
N GLY A 138 -7.05 15.51 -1.45
CA GLY A 138 -6.47 16.04 -0.22
C GLY A 138 -6.66 15.15 1.01
N TYR A 139 -7.13 13.91 0.85
CA TYR A 139 -7.32 13.00 1.98
C TYR A 139 -6.02 12.30 2.34
N ASP A 140 -5.64 12.40 3.61
CA ASP A 140 -4.58 11.60 4.18
C ASP A 140 -5.04 10.16 4.52
N SER A 141 -4.09 9.35 4.99
CA SER A 141 -4.34 7.95 5.37
C SER A 141 -5.43 7.80 6.45
N LEU A 142 -5.54 8.76 7.39
CA LEU A 142 -6.54 8.75 8.46
C LEU A 142 -7.91 9.17 7.94
N MET A 143 -7.98 10.22 7.12
CA MET A 143 -9.22 10.61 6.44
C MET A 143 -9.78 9.48 5.58
N CYS A 144 -8.92 8.79 4.80
CA CYS A 144 -9.33 7.66 3.99
C CYS A 144 -9.79 6.46 4.83
N ALA A 145 -9.12 6.12 5.94
CA ALA A 145 -9.59 5.09 6.87
C ALA A 145 -10.97 5.44 7.46
N VAL A 146 -11.17 6.70 7.89
CA VAL A 146 -12.42 7.16 8.50
C VAL A 146 -13.57 7.21 7.49
N LYS A 147 -13.37 7.84 6.33
CA LYS A 147 -14.33 7.90 5.21
C LYS A 147 -14.78 6.52 4.73
N LYS A 148 -13.98 5.48 4.97
CA LYS A 148 -14.25 4.07 4.62
C LYS A 148 -14.76 3.21 5.78
N GLY A 149 -15.05 3.79 6.96
CA GLY A 149 -15.58 3.08 8.12
C GLY A 149 -14.57 2.19 8.86
N LYS A 150 -13.27 2.33 8.61
CA LYS A 150 -12.22 1.40 9.08
C LYS A 150 -11.74 1.77 10.49
N THR A 151 -12.61 1.62 11.49
CA THR A 151 -12.40 2.13 12.86
C THR A 151 -11.11 1.66 13.55
N GLU A 152 -10.73 0.39 13.43
CA GLU A 152 -9.45 -0.11 14.00
C GLU A 152 -8.22 0.52 13.32
N MET A 153 -8.33 0.79 12.02
CA MET A 153 -7.27 1.45 11.27
C MET A 153 -7.15 2.92 11.66
N ALA A 154 -8.28 3.63 11.81
CA ALA A 154 -8.30 4.99 12.33
C ALA A 154 -7.73 5.07 13.77
N ARG A 155 -8.07 4.10 14.65
CA ARG A 155 -7.45 3.94 15.97
C ARG A 155 -5.92 3.79 15.88
N HIS A 156 -5.45 2.87 15.03
CA HIS A 156 -4.02 2.61 14.88
C HIS A 156 -3.27 3.85 14.37
N LEU A 157 -3.78 4.52 13.33
CA LEU A 157 -3.21 5.74 12.78
C LEU A 157 -3.12 6.87 13.82
N VAL A 158 -4.16 7.06 14.65
CA VAL A 158 -4.09 8.04 15.76
C VAL A 158 -3.08 7.61 16.84
N ALA A 159 -2.97 6.32 17.15
CA ALA A 159 -2.04 5.81 18.16
C ALA A 159 -0.55 5.97 17.77
N ILE A 160 -0.22 5.97 16.47
CA ILE A 160 1.12 6.27 15.96
C ILE A 160 1.39 7.78 15.73
N GLY A 161 0.38 8.66 15.92
CA GLY A 161 0.54 10.11 15.83
C GLY A 161 0.04 10.78 14.53
N ALA A 162 -0.91 10.18 13.80
CA ALA A 162 -1.56 10.85 12.68
C ALA A 162 -2.32 12.12 13.12
N SER A 163 -2.34 13.14 12.27
CA SER A 163 -2.99 14.43 12.58
C SER A 163 -4.49 14.34 12.39
N THR A 164 -5.27 14.51 13.47
CA THR A 164 -6.74 14.64 13.39
C THR A 164 -7.21 16.02 12.89
N ASP A 165 -6.29 16.98 12.80
CA ASP A 165 -6.58 18.39 12.49
C ASP A 165 -6.26 18.80 11.04
N GLN A 166 -5.73 17.89 10.24
CA GLN A 166 -5.55 18.05 8.80
C GLN A 166 -6.92 18.26 8.12
N ILE A 167 -6.93 18.96 6.98
CA ILE A 167 -8.14 19.37 6.25
C ILE A 167 -7.98 19.00 4.77
N GLY A 168 -8.94 18.27 4.19
CA GLY A 168 -8.97 17.91 2.78
C GLY A 168 -9.36 19.07 1.85
N ILE A 169 -9.31 18.87 0.53
CA ILE A 169 -9.68 19.94 -0.44
C ILE A 169 -11.19 20.26 -0.37
N ASP A 170 -12.00 19.30 0.08
CA ASP A 170 -13.42 19.48 0.41
C ASP A 170 -13.68 20.35 1.66
N GLY A 171 -12.63 20.75 2.37
CA GLY A 171 -12.69 21.56 3.58
C GLY A 171 -13.01 20.76 4.86
N LYS A 172 -13.08 19.43 4.80
CA LYS A 172 -13.42 18.57 5.95
C LYS A 172 -12.18 18.01 6.65
N ARG A 173 -12.31 17.77 7.95
CA ARG A 173 -11.37 16.99 8.78
C ARG A 173 -11.82 15.55 8.90
N ALA A 174 -10.90 14.68 9.34
CA ALA A 174 -11.22 13.28 9.66
C ALA A 174 -12.47 13.14 10.56
N ARG A 175 -12.63 13.97 11.60
CA ARG A 175 -13.83 13.94 12.47
C ARG A 175 -15.14 14.30 11.76
N GLU A 176 -15.12 15.16 10.74
CA GLU A 176 -16.33 15.51 9.96
C GLU A 176 -16.68 14.40 8.96
N LEU A 177 -15.66 13.72 8.40
CA LEU A 177 -15.84 12.48 7.63
C LEU A 177 -16.36 11.32 8.51
N ALA A 178 -16.17 11.37 9.84
CA ALA A 178 -16.75 10.41 10.79
C ALA A 178 -18.26 10.64 11.04
N GLU A 179 -18.77 11.84 10.77
CA GLU A 179 -20.21 12.15 10.90
C GLU A 179 -21.00 11.62 9.69
N GLU A 180 -20.40 11.63 8.50
CA GLU A 180 -20.97 11.08 7.26
C GLU A 180 -20.82 9.55 7.13
N SER A 181 -20.05 8.92 8.02
CA SER A 181 -19.77 7.47 8.02
C SER A 181 -20.27 6.79 9.30
N GLU A 182 -20.18 5.46 9.34
CA GLU A 182 -20.75 4.65 10.42
C GLU A 182 -19.92 4.66 11.73
N ILE A 183 -18.84 5.45 11.80
CA ILE A 183 -17.91 5.52 12.94
C ILE A 183 -18.47 6.39 14.07
N ALA A 184 -19.46 5.87 14.79
CA ALA A 184 -20.14 6.57 15.87
C ALA A 184 -19.24 6.96 17.07
N GLU A 185 -18.05 6.37 17.22
CA GLU A 185 -17.15 6.61 18.35
C GLU A 185 -16.37 7.94 18.27
N PHE A 186 -16.16 8.49 17.07
CA PHE A 186 -15.54 9.82 16.88
C PHE A 186 -16.57 10.98 16.95
N ARG A 187 -17.85 10.67 17.19
CA ARG A 187 -18.99 11.59 17.01
C ARG A 187 -19.22 12.62 18.14
N GLN A 188 -18.48 12.57 19.26
CA GLN A 188 -18.78 13.40 20.43
C GLN A 188 -17.64 14.34 20.87
N PRO A 189 -17.89 15.66 20.91
CA PRO A 189 -17.27 16.56 21.89
C PRO A 189 -17.75 16.21 23.31
N ASN A 190 -16.93 16.45 24.32
CA ASN A 190 -17.24 16.13 25.72
C ASN A 190 -18.27 17.10 26.36
N GLU A 191 -19.56 16.96 26.04
CA GLU A 191 -20.64 17.82 26.58
C GLU A 191 -21.28 17.31 27.89
N HIS A 192 -20.77 16.24 28.51
CA HIS A 192 -21.34 15.65 29.75
C HIS A 192 -20.47 15.77 31.00
N GLN A 193 -19.44 16.65 30.97
CA GLN A 193 -18.56 16.90 32.12
C GLN A 193 -18.49 18.37 32.57
N GLN A 194 -19.46 19.20 32.18
CA GLN A 194 -19.64 20.58 32.69
C GLN A 194 -21.06 20.82 33.27
N ARG A 195 -21.68 19.79 33.85
CA ARG A 195 -22.90 19.90 34.68
C ARG A 195 -22.86 18.99 35.91
N MET A 196 -22.07 19.39 36.90
CA MET A 196 -22.33 19.27 38.35
C MET A 196 -21.62 20.41 39.07
#